data_AF-A0A645JF65-F1
#
_entry.id   AF-A0A645JF65-F1
#
_cell.length_a   1.000
_cell.length_b   1.000
_cell.length_c   1.000
_cell.angle_alpha   90.00
_cell.angle_beta   90.00
_cell.angle_gamma   90.00
#
_symmetry.space_group_name_H-M   'P 1'
#
loop_
_entity.id
_entity.type
_entity.pdbx_description
1 polymer ?
#
loop_
_entity_poly.entity_id
_entity_poly.type
_entity_poly.pdbx_seq_one_letter_code
_entity_poly.pdbx_strand_id
1 'polypeptide(L)'
;MSVEAAMLGVPSIRFSDFTGRISVLEELEQKYHLTFGVRTCDPEKLLRLTDEILSDPKSAKLFQSNRSRMLVDKIDVTAFLVWFIENYPDSVTIIKKTSWFQLKFK
;
A
#
# COMPACT_ATOMS: atom_id res chain seq x y z
N MET A 1 -6.50 -6.70 6.20
CA MET A 1 -7.43 -6.07 5.25
C MET A 1 -7.07 -4.62 4.85
N SER A 2 -6.40 -3.79 5.67
CA SER A 2 -6.09 -2.39 5.25
C SER A 2 -5.17 -2.26 4.03
N VAL A 3 -4.23 -3.18 3.85
CA VAL A 3 -3.38 -3.21 2.64
C VAL A 3 -4.21 -3.47 1.39
N GLU A 4 -5.15 -4.42 1.44
CA GLU A 4 -6.04 -4.75 0.33
C GLU A 4 -6.93 -3.57 -0.03
N ALA A 5 -7.49 -2.88 0.98
CA ALA A 5 -8.25 -1.65 0.76
C ALA A 5 -7.41 -0.57 0.05
N ALA A 6 -6.16 -0.38 0.49
CA ALA A 6 -5.23 0.54 -0.18
C ALA A 6 -4.95 0.13 -1.64
N MET A 7 -4.79 -1.16 -1.93
CA MET A 7 -4.60 -1.67 -3.31
C MET A 7 -5.83 -1.44 -4.20
N LEU A 8 -7.03 -1.38 -3.62
CA LEU A 8 -8.28 -1.09 -4.31
C LEU A 8 -8.61 0.41 -4.36
N GLY A 9 -7.83 1.27 -3.69
CA GLY A 9 -8.11 2.70 -3.60
C GLY A 9 -9.36 2.98 -2.76
N VAL A 10 -9.57 2.16 -1.74
CA VAL A 10 -10.66 2.28 -0.76
C VAL A 10 -10.08 2.80 0.55
N PRO A 11 -10.62 3.88 1.14
CA PRO A 11 -10.16 4.37 2.43
C PRO A 11 -10.33 3.31 3.52
N SER A 12 -9.35 3.23 4.42
CA SER A 12 -9.44 2.38 5.61
C SER A 12 -8.86 3.09 6.83
N ILE A 13 -9.55 2.98 7.96
CA ILE A 13 -9.07 3.46 9.26
C ILE A 13 -8.81 2.24 10.14
N ARG A 14 -7.59 2.17 10.70
CA ARG A 14 -7.18 1.15 11.65
C ARG A 14 -7.23 1.72 13.05
N PHE A 15 -8.12 1.19 13.89
CA PHE A 15 -8.15 1.52 15.31
C PHE A 15 -7.35 0.47 16.09
N SER A 16 -6.08 0.78 16.39
CA SER A 16 -5.13 -0.19 16.93
C SER A 16 -3.93 0.49 17.60
N ASP A 17 -3.42 -0.11 18.68
CA ASP A 17 -2.19 0.34 19.35
C ASP A 17 -0.91 -0.06 18.60
N PHE A 18 -1.04 -0.84 17.53
CA PHE A 18 0.04 -1.11 16.58
C PHE A 18 0.20 -0.01 15.51
N THR A 19 -0.57 1.07 15.61
CA THR A 19 -0.36 2.27 14.80
C THR A 19 1.07 2.78 14.95
N GLY A 20 1.76 3.02 13.83
CA GLY A 20 3.17 3.46 13.81
C GLY A 20 4.20 2.36 14.10
N ARG A 21 3.82 1.08 13.99
CA ARG A 21 4.75 -0.06 14.24
C ARG A 21 4.93 -1.01 13.06
N ILE A 22 4.15 -0.83 12.00
CA ILE A 22 4.13 -1.74 10.85
C ILE A 22 4.54 -0.94 9.62
N SER A 23 5.78 -1.11 9.18
CA SER A 23 6.43 -0.30 8.14
C SER A 23 5.64 -0.20 6.83
N VAL A 24 5.08 -1.31 6.35
CA VAL A 24 4.24 -1.32 5.12
C VAL A 24 3.02 -0.42 5.28
N LEU A 25 2.39 -0.45 6.46
CA LEU A 25 1.20 0.36 6.71
C LEU A 25 1.56 1.83 6.97
N GLU A 26 2.72 2.10 7.58
CA GLU A 26 3.24 3.46 7.69
C GLU A 26 3.58 4.06 6.33
N GLU A 27 4.15 3.31 5.39
CA GLU A 27 4.37 3.80 4.03
C GLU A 27 3.03 4.14 3.35
N LEU A 28 2.04 3.24 3.42
CA LEU A 28 0.72 3.48 2.84
C LEU A 28 0.00 4.68 3.45
N GLU A 29 0.20 4.94 4.73
CA GLU A 29 -0.39 6.07 5.47
C GLU A 29 0.34 7.39 5.21
N GLN A 30 1.65 7.42 5.44
CA GLN A 30 2.44 8.65 5.44
C GLN A 30 2.86 9.08 4.03
N LYS A 31 3.18 8.13 3.14
CA LYS A 31 3.65 8.45 1.78
C LYS A 31 2.50 8.50 0.77
N TYR A 32 1.54 7.59 0.89
CA TYR A 32 0.48 7.45 -0.10
C TYR A 32 -0.89 7.94 0.38
N HIS A 33 -1.09 8.19 1.67
CA HIS A 33 -2.38 8.62 2.23
C HIS A 33 -3.55 7.72 1.82
N LEU A 34 -3.32 6.40 1.88
CA LEU A 34 -4.28 5.36 1.49
C LEU A 34 -4.95 4.66 2.69
N THR A 35 -4.40 4.83 3.88
CA THR A 35 -4.93 4.27 5.13
C THR A 35 -4.56 5.20 6.28
N PHE A 36 -5.28 5.10 7.40
CA PHE A 36 -5.02 5.88 8.61
C PHE A 36 -4.88 4.96 9.81
N GLY A 37 -3.92 5.26 10.68
CA GLY A 37 -3.79 4.64 11.99
C GLY A 37 -4.30 5.55 13.10
N VAL A 38 -5.16 5.02 13.95
CA VAL A 38 -5.67 5.68 15.14
C VAL A 38 -5.39 4.78 16.34
N ARG A 39 -4.75 5.34 17.37
CA ARG A 39 -4.49 4.61 18.62
C ARG A 39 -5.79 4.43 19.39
N THR A 40 -5.92 3.34 20.13
CA THR A 40 -7.19 3.02 20.81
C THR A 40 -7.55 4.00 21.93
N CYS A 41 -6.56 4.74 22.43
CA CYS A 41 -6.74 5.81 23.41
C CYS A 41 -7.40 7.09 22.85
N ASP A 42 -7.65 7.18 21.53
CA ASP A 42 -8.20 8.38 20.86
C ASP A 42 -9.41 8.02 19.96
N PRO A 43 -10.55 7.60 20.55
CA PRO A 43 -11.75 7.26 19.80
C PRO A 43 -12.39 8.48 19.12
N GLU A 44 -12.21 9.69 19.65
CA GLU A 44 -12.72 10.91 19.04
C GLU A 44 -12.07 11.16 17.67
N LYS A 45 -10.76 10.91 17.54
CA LYS A 45 -10.08 10.97 16.25
C LYS A 45 -10.62 9.95 15.24
N LEU A 46 -10.99 8.75 15.67
CA LEU A 46 -11.60 7.74 14.79
C LEU A 46 -12.91 8.27 14.20
N LEU A 47 -13.80 8.81 15.04
CA LEU A 47 -15.10 9.31 14.60
C LEU A 47 -14.94 10.52 13.66
N ARG A 48 -14.11 11.49 14.04
CA ARG A 48 -13.82 12.66 13.20
C ARG A 48 -13.27 12.28 11.83
N LEU A 49 -12.28 11.39 11.77
CA LEU A 49 -11.72 10.94 10.48
C LEU A 49 -12.78 10.21 9.65
N THR A 50 -13.66 9.44 10.29
CA THR A 50 -14.76 8.76 9.60
C THR A 50 -15.70 9.77 8.96
N ASP A 51 -16.12 10.79 9.72
CA ASP A 51 -16.98 11.86 9.22
C ASP A 51 -16.31 12.68 8.10
N GLU A 52 -15.03 13.03 8.25
CA GLU A 52 -14.26 13.75 7.23
C GLU A 52 -14.22 12.97 5.90
N ILE A 53 -13.94 11.67 5.95
CA ILE A 53 -13.86 10.81 4.75
C ILE A 53 -15.23 10.63 4.10
N LEU A 54 -16.28 10.44 4.90
CA LEU A 54 -17.64 10.19 4.38
C LEU A 54 -18.31 11.46 3.87
N SER A 55 -18.01 12.62 4.46
CA SER A 55 -18.62 13.90 4.10
C SER A 55 -17.99 14.52 2.85
N ASP A 56 -16.77 14.13 2.48
CA ASP A 56 -16.13 14.61 1.24
C ASP A 56 -16.60 13.78 0.02
N PRO A 57 -17.42 14.34 -0.89
CA PRO A 57 -17.86 13.63 -2.10
C PRO A 57 -16.69 13.32 -3.06
N LYS A 58 -15.52 13.96 -2.89
CA LYS A 58 -14.32 13.70 -3.69
C LYS A 58 -13.42 12.63 -3.10
N SER A 59 -13.71 12.14 -1.90
CA SER A 59 -12.91 11.15 -1.18
C SER A 59 -12.60 9.94 -2.05
N ALA A 60 -13.60 9.29 -2.65
CA ALA A 60 -13.39 8.15 -3.53
C ALA A 60 -12.40 8.44 -4.68
N LYS A 61 -12.51 9.61 -5.32
CA LYS A 61 -11.61 10.02 -6.41
C LYS A 61 -10.18 10.28 -5.90
N LEU A 62 -10.04 10.88 -4.72
CA LEU A 62 -8.75 11.13 -4.08
C LEU A 62 -8.02 9.81 -3.78
N PHE A 63 -8.71 8.82 -3.18
CA PHE A 63 -8.12 7.53 -2.88
C PHE A 63 -7.72 6.76 -4.15
N GLN A 64 -8.52 6.83 -5.22
CA GLN A 64 -8.14 6.27 -6.52
C GLN A 64 -6.89 6.94 -7.11
N SER A 65 -6.77 8.26 -6.98
CA SER A 65 -5.57 8.98 -7.43
C SER A 65 -4.33 8.59 -6.63
N ASN A 66 -4.46 8.52 -5.30
CA ASN A 66 -3.39 8.09 -4.40
C ASN A 66 -2.95 6.64 -4.69
N ARG A 67 -3.91 5.76 -5.00
CA ARG A 67 -3.65 4.38 -5.41
C ARG A 67 -2.83 4.35 -6.69
N SER A 68 -3.23 5.11 -7.71
CA SER A 68 -2.48 5.18 -8.97
C SER A 68 -1.04 5.65 -8.76
N ARG A 69 -0.83 6.67 -7.91
CA ARG A 69 0.52 7.13 -7.53
C ARG A 69 1.34 6.02 -6.86
N MET A 70 0.72 5.27 -5.95
CA MET A 70 1.38 4.15 -5.27
C MET A 70 1.77 3.04 -6.25
N LEU A 71 0.87 2.66 -7.17
CA LEU A 71 1.15 1.59 -8.13
C LEU A 71 2.31 1.93 -9.07
N VAL A 72 2.41 3.17 -9.55
CA VAL A 72 3.53 3.64 -10.40
C VAL A 72 4.88 3.56 -9.69
N ASP A 73 4.90 3.67 -8.36
CA ASP A 73 6.12 3.60 -7.58
C ASP A 73 6.64 2.16 -7.39
N LYS A 74 5.79 1.15 -7.55
CA LYS A 74 6.08 -0.26 -7.26
C LYS A 74 6.31 -1.05 -8.54
N ILE A 75 6.95 -2.20 -8.40
CA ILE A 75 7.14 -3.14 -9.51
C ILE A 75 5.83 -3.88 -9.82
N ASP A 76 5.68 -4.30 -11.08
CA ASP A 76 4.73 -5.34 -11.46
C ASP A 76 5.24 -6.71 -10.97
N VAL A 77 4.73 -7.11 -9.80
CA VAL A 77 5.04 -8.39 -9.19
C VAL A 77 4.58 -9.57 -10.05
N THR A 78 3.50 -9.41 -10.83
CA THR A 78 3.00 -10.46 -11.71
C THR A 78 4.00 -10.72 -12.83
N ALA A 79 4.42 -9.67 -13.53
CA ALA A 79 5.42 -9.79 -14.59
C ALA A 79 6.76 -10.35 -14.05
N PHE A 80 7.17 -9.92 -12.85
CA PHE A 80 8.34 -10.45 -12.17
C PHE A 80 8.22 -11.97 -11.91
N LEU A 81 7.10 -12.42 -11.35
CA LEU A 81 6.89 -13.84 -11.03
C LEU A 81 6.81 -14.71 -12.28
N VAL A 82 6.13 -14.25 -13.33
CA VAL A 82 6.06 -14.95 -14.63
C VAL A 82 7.48 -15.16 -15.17
N TRP A 83 8.26 -14.07 -15.28
CA TRP A 83 9.66 -14.18 -15.72
C TRP A 83 10.47 -15.11 -14.83
N PHE A 84 10.31 -15.01 -13.51
CA PHE A 84 11.09 -15.80 -12.55
C PHE A 84 10.84 -17.30 -12.72
N ILE A 85 9.59 -17.71 -12.93
CA ILE A 85 9.20 -19.12 -13.10
C ILE A 85 9.60 -19.63 -14.48
N GLU A 86 9.32 -18.87 -15.55
CA GLU A 86 9.62 -19.27 -16.93
C GLU A 86 11.13 -19.40 -17.21
N ASN A 87 11.96 -18.65 -16.48
CA ASN A 87 13.41 -18.64 -16.66
C ASN A 87 14.14 -19.47 -15.59
N TYR A 88 13.43 -20.30 -14.82
CA TYR A 88 14.05 -21.20 -13.85
C TYR A 88 14.86 -22.30 -14.58
N PRO A 89 16.07 -22.68 -14.11
CA PRO A 89 16.73 -22.25 -12.86
C PRO A 89 17.59 -20.98 -12.97
N ASP A 90 17.83 -20.47 -14.18
CA ASP A 90 18.75 -19.33 -14.41
C ASP A 90 18.30 -18.06 -13.69
N SER A 91 16.98 -17.83 -13.60
CA SER A 91 16.36 -16.72 -12.86
C SER A 91 16.85 -16.64 -11.40
N VAL A 92 17.06 -17.78 -10.74
CA VAL A 92 17.58 -17.85 -9.36
C VAL A 92 19.01 -17.33 -9.30
N THR A 93 19.86 -17.73 -10.25
CA THR A 93 21.25 -17.30 -10.32
C THR A 93 21.34 -15.80 -10.58
N ILE A 94 20.49 -15.28 -11.49
CA ILE A 94 20.44 -13.86 -11.84
C ILE A 94 20.03 -13.02 -10.63
N ILE A 95 18.96 -13.39 -9.92
CA ILE A 95 18.47 -12.63 -8.75
C ILE A 95 19.48 -12.65 -7.61
N LYS A 96 20.15 -13.78 -7.37
CA LYS A 96 21.18 -13.88 -6.31
C LYS A 96 22.41 -13.05 -6.60
N LYS A 97 22.81 -12.91 -7.88
CA LYS A 97 23.97 -12.10 -8.29
C LYS A 97 23.64 -10.61 -8.38
N THR A 98 22.40 -10.27 -8.77
CA THR A 98 21.99 -8.89 -9.03
C THR A 98 20.73 -8.55 -8.27
N SER A 99 20.90 -8.03 -7.06
CA SER A 99 19.81 -7.66 -6.13
C SER A 99 18.89 -6.55 -6.61
N TRP A 100 19.21 -5.87 -7.72
CA TRP A 100 18.42 -4.77 -8.29
C TRP A 100 17.63 -5.19 -9.54
N PHE A 101 17.79 -6.45 -9.99
CA PHE A 101 17.19 -6.91 -11.23
C PHE A 101 15.66 -6.83 -11.23
N GLN A 102 15.00 -7.03 -10.09
CA GLN A 102 13.54 -6.89 -9.98
C GLN A 102 13.03 -5.49 -10.32
N LEU A 103 13.87 -4.45 -10.26
CA LEU A 103 13.47 -3.08 -10.63
C LEU A 103 13.19 -2.93 -12.13
N LYS A 104 13.61 -3.88 -12.98
CA LYS A 104 13.28 -3.86 -14.41
C LYS A 104 11.78 -4.07 -14.70
N PHE A 105 11.03 -4.58 -13.71
CA PHE A 105 9.59 -4.79 -13.80
C PHE A 105 8.80 -3.61 -13.24
N LYS A 106 9.46 -2.48 -12.98
CA LYS A 106 8.79 -1.24 -12.63
C LYS A 106 8.18 -0.58 -13.86
#